data_AF-A0A972MA21-F1
#
_entry.id   AF-A0A972MA21-F1
#
_cell.length_a   1.000
_cell.length_b   1.000
_cell.length_c   1.000
_cell.angle_alpha   90.00
_cell.angle_beta   90.00
_cell.angle_gamma   90.00
#
_symmetry.space_group_name_H-M   'P 1'
#
loop_
_entity.id
_entity.type
_entity.pdbx_description
1 polymer ?
#
loop_
_entity_poly.entity_id
_entity_poly.type
_entity_poly.pdbx_seq_one_letter_code
_entity_poly.pdbx_strand_id
1 'polypeptide(L)' 'MSFVHLHVHSQYSLLDGLSRIDKLVEQAKEMGMPAI' A
#
# COMPACT_ATOMS: atom_id res chain seq x y z
N MET A 1 -3.03 14.80 10.12
CA MET A 1 -4.09 13.76 10.17
C MET A 1 -3.45 12.44 9.81
N SER A 2 -3.65 11.40 10.62
CA SER A 2 -3.22 10.04 10.26
C SER A 2 -4.26 9.41 9.33
N PHE A 3 -3.82 8.84 8.20
CA PHE A 3 -4.67 8.15 7.24
C PHE A 3 -4.12 6.75 6.99
N VAL A 4 -5.01 5.78 6.78
CA VAL A 4 -4.68 4.38 6.53
C VAL A 4 -5.58 3.89 5.39
N HIS A 5 -4.96 3.31 4.37
CA HIS A 5 -5.73 2.61 3.34
C HIS A 5 -6.08 1.22 3.87
N LEU A 6 -7.36 0.89 3.92
CA LEU A 6 -7.84 -0.45 4.34
C LEU A 6 -8.19 -1.34 3.14
N HIS A 7 -8.23 -0.76 1.94
CA HIS A 7 -8.52 -1.46 0.72
C HIS A 7 -7.58 -0.98 -0.38
N VAL A 8 -6.66 -1.86 -0.77
CA VAL A 8 -5.67 -1.63 -1.82
C VAL A 8 -5.49 -2.91 -2.63
N HIS A 9 -5.16 -2.74 -3.90
CA HIS A 9 -4.80 -3.84 -4.79
C HIS A 9 -3.29 -3.99 -4.81
N SER A 10 -2.79 -5.20 -4.56
CA SER A 10 -1.37 -5.53 -4.66
C SER A 10 -1.06 -6.14 -6.03
N GLN A 11 0.22 -6.42 -6.29
CA GLN A 11 0.69 -7.17 -7.46
C GLN A 11 0.02 -8.54 -7.68
N TYR A 12 -0.66 -9.09 -6.66
CA TYR A 12 -1.44 -10.32 -6.77
C TYR A 12 -2.85 -10.11 -7.33
N SER A 13 -3.32 -8.86 -7.44
CA SER A 13 -4.54 -8.53 -8.17
C SER A 13 -4.24 -8.57 -9.66
N LEU A 14 -4.28 -9.76 -10.27
CA LEU A 14 -3.73 -10.04 -11.62
C LEU A 14 -4.21 -9.13 -12.76
N LEU A 15 -5.39 -8.52 -12.64
CA LEU A 15 -5.96 -7.64 -13.66
C LEU A 15 -5.55 -6.16 -13.50
N ASP A 16 -5.46 -5.66 -12.26
CA ASP A 16 -5.29 -4.22 -11.96
C ASP A 16 -4.17 -3.91 -10.94
N GLY A 17 -3.47 -4.94 -10.49
CA GLY A 17 -2.50 -4.91 -9.40
C GLY A 17 -1.11 -4.53 -9.88
N LEU A 18 -0.82 -3.23 -9.89
CA LEU A 18 0.52 -2.72 -10.23
C LEU A 18 1.40 -2.45 -8.99
N SER A 19 0.81 -2.48 -7.80
CA SER A 19 1.48 -2.14 -6.55
C SER A 19 2.27 -3.32 -5.97
N ARG A 20 3.60 -3.30 -6.09
CA ARG A 20 4.46 -4.26 -5.41
C ARG A 20 4.42 -4.07 -3.89
N ILE A 21 4.29 -5.16 -3.13
CA ILE A 21 4.12 -5.09 -1.67
C ILE A 21 5.29 -4.37 -0.99
N ASP A 22 6.53 -4.69 -1.36
CA ASP A 22 7.71 -4.09 -0.72
C ASP A 22 7.73 -2.56 -0.88
N LYS A 23 7.44 -2.07 -2.09
CA LYS A 23 7.36 -0.64 -2.39
C LYS A 23 6.18 0.03 -1.71
N LEU A 24 5.04 -0.66 -1.64
CA LEU A 24 3.83 -0.17 -1.00
C LEU A 24 4.05 0.06 0.50
N VAL A 25 4.70 -0.89 1.18
CA VAL A 25 5.02 -0.80 2.62
C VAL A 25 6.07 0.27 2.89
N GLU A 26 7.10 0.38 2.04
CA GLU A 26 8.13 1.43 2.14
C GLU A 26 7.50 2.83 2.04
N GLN A 27 6.64 3.07 1.04
CA GLN A 27 5.92 4.33 0.88
C GLN A 27 4.99 4.63 2.07
N ALA A 28 4.24 3.64 2.55
CA ALA A 28 3.37 3.82 3.73
C ALA A 28 4.18 4.27 4.95
N LYS A 29 5.37 3.69 5.15
CA LYS A 29 6.29 4.05 6.24
C LYS A 29 6.85 5.46 6.06
N GLU A 30 7.30 5.84 4.86
CA GLU A 30 7.79 7.19 4.54
C GLU A 30 6.72 8.27 4.77
N MET A 31 5.47 7.94 4.45
CA MET A 31 4.31 8.82 4.65
C MET A 31 3.80 8.84 6.10
N GLY A 32 4.42 8.09 7.02
CA GLY A 32 4.01 8.02 8.42
C GLY A 32 2.66 7.33 8.65
N MET A 33 2.24 6.44 7.72
CA MET A 33 1.04 5.64 7.88
C MET A 33 1.33 4.44 8.81
N PRO A 34 0.61 4.27 9.93
CA PRO A 34 0.87 3.18 10.87
C PRO A 34 0.40 1.80 10.38
N ALA A 35 -0.42 1.75 9.32
CA ALA A 35 -0.96 0.54 8.70
C ALA A 35 -1.32 0.79 7.23
N ILE A 36 -1.46 -0.28 6.44
CA ILE A 36 -1.89 -0.31 5.03
C ILE A 36 -2.43 -1.70 4.66
#